data_AF-A0A966I213-F1
#
_entry.id   AF-A0A966I213-F1
#
_cell.length_a   1.000
_cell.length_b   1.000
_cell.length_c   1.000
_cell.angle_alpha   90.00
_cell.angle_beta   90.00
_cell.angle_gamma   90.00
#
_symmetry.space_group_name_H-M   'P 1'
#
loop_
_entity.id
_entity.type
_entity.pdbx_description
1 polymer ?
#
loop_
_entity_poly.entity_id
_entity_poly.type
_entity_poly.pdbx_seq_one_letter_code
_entity_poly.pdbx_strand_id
1 'polypeptide(L)'
;MSKHFDHERAERAITELLHAIGEDPAREGLRDTPKRVARALQENFQGLYQEPKDVLTTTFDIGHEELVIVKDIEVYSHCEHHLTPFHG
;
A
#
# COMPACT_ATOMS: atom_id res chain seq x y z
N MET A 1 13.43 11.68 6.87
CA MET A 1 12.02 11.39 6.56
C MET A 1 11.54 10.31 7.53
N SER A 2 10.30 10.40 8.00
CA SER A 2 9.74 9.42 8.96
C SER A 2 9.86 8.00 8.39
N LYS A 3 10.38 7.05 9.19
CA LYS A 3 10.52 5.63 8.80
C LYS A 3 9.24 4.80 9.01
N HIS A 4 8.10 5.43 9.27
CA HIS A 4 6.85 4.73 9.56
C HIS A 4 5.63 5.47 9.01
N PHE A 5 4.56 4.71 8.77
CA PHE A 5 3.26 5.22 8.36
C PHE A 5 2.59 5.99 9.50
N ASP A 6 2.23 7.25 9.27
CA ASP A 6 1.54 8.11 10.24
C ASP A 6 0.02 7.89 10.15
N HIS A 7 -0.47 6.92 10.93
CA HIS A 7 -1.86 6.46 10.86
C HIS A 7 -2.87 7.54 11.23
N GLU A 8 -2.63 8.26 12.34
CA GLU A 8 -3.54 9.31 12.78
C GLU A 8 -3.60 10.48 11.79
N ARG A 9 -2.46 10.85 11.18
CA ARG A 9 -2.44 11.89 10.14
C ARG A 9 -3.20 11.45 8.90
N ALA A 10 -3.08 10.19 8.50
CA ALA A 10 -3.85 9.65 7.38
C ALA A 10 -5.36 9.71 7.66
N GLU A 11 -5.82 9.25 8.82
CA GLU A 11 -7.24 9.31 9.21
C GLU A 11 -7.80 10.75 9.14
N ARG A 12 -7.07 11.72 9.70
CA ARG A 12 -7.47 13.14 9.63
C ARG A 12 -7.57 13.62 8.19
N ALA A 13 -6.56 13.33 7.35
CA ALA A 13 -6.58 13.74 5.95
C ALA A 13 -7.73 13.10 5.15
N ILE A 14 -8.06 11.83 5.41
CA ILE A 14 -9.18 11.15 4.76
C ILE A 14 -10.52 11.75 5.20
N THR A 15 -10.63 12.15 6.47
CA THR A 15 -11.83 12.84 6.98
C THR A 15 -12.04 14.17 6.26
N GLU A 16 -10.97 14.97 6.11
CA GLU A 16 -11.00 16.22 5.34
C GLU A 16 -11.34 15.98 3.86
N LEU A 17 -10.82 14.90 3.26
CA LEU A 17 -11.13 14.55 1.88
C LEU A 17 -12.62 14.23 1.70
N LEU A 18 -13.22 13.47 2.63
CA LEU A 18 -14.67 13.18 2.61
C LEU A 18 -15.49 14.48 2.68
N HIS A 19 -15.12 15.40 3.57
CA HIS A 19 -15.74 16.73 3.60
C HIS A 19 -15.56 17.49 2.29
N ALA A 20 -14.36 17.47 1.70
CA ALA A 20 -14.05 18.19 0.48
C ALA A 20 -14.86 17.70 -0.74
N ILE A 21 -15.24 16.42 -0.76
CA ILE A 21 -16.10 15.84 -1.82
C ILE A 21 -17.60 15.94 -1.52
N GLY A 22 -17.98 16.60 -0.41
CA GLY A 22 -19.39 16.83 -0.03
C GLY A 22 -20.06 15.69 0.72
N GLU A 23 -19.31 14.71 1.24
CA GLU A 23 -19.84 13.66 2.09
C GLU A 23 -19.96 14.11 3.55
N ASP A 24 -20.83 13.45 4.31
CA ASP A 24 -20.94 13.58 5.76
C ASP A 24 -20.22 12.39 6.45
N PRO A 25 -19.03 12.59 7.04
CA PRO A 25 -18.30 11.53 7.73
C PRO A 25 -19.01 11.01 8.99
N ALA A 26 -19.99 11.72 9.55
CA ALA A 26 -20.73 11.28 10.73
C ALA A 26 -21.80 10.21 10.42
N ARG A 27 -22.17 10.06 9.14
CA ARG A 27 -23.15 9.05 8.69
C ARG A 27 -22.68 7.66 9.04
N GLU A 28 -23.62 6.77 9.40
CA GLU A 28 -23.33 5.41 9.88
C GLU A 28 -22.32 4.66 8.98
N GLY A 29 -22.48 4.75 7.65
CA GLY A 29 -21.59 4.10 6.70
C GLY A 29 -20.16 4.66 6.62
N LEU A 30 -19.93 5.92 6.99
CA LEU A 30 -18.62 6.58 6.88
C LEU A 30 -17.89 6.81 8.19
N ARG A 31 -18.55 6.64 9.33
CA ARG A 31 -17.95 6.92 10.64
C ARG A 31 -16.59 6.25 10.84
N ASP A 32 -16.44 5.03 10.36
CA ASP A 32 -15.18 4.27 10.41
C ASP A 32 -14.43 4.23 9.08
N THR A 33 -14.90 4.91 8.03
CA THR A 33 -14.22 4.95 6.73
C THR A 33 -12.81 5.53 6.84
N PRO A 34 -12.54 6.64 7.55
CA PRO A 34 -11.18 7.15 7.70
C PRO A 34 -10.19 6.11 8.24
N LYS A 35 -10.59 5.36 9.28
CA LYS A 35 -9.79 4.26 9.87
C LYS A 35 -9.56 3.11 8.88
N ARG A 36 -10.61 2.69 8.17
CA ARG A 36 -10.51 1.60 7.19
C ARG A 36 -9.60 1.97 6.02
N VAL A 37 -9.74 3.19 5.50
CA VAL A 37 -8.92 3.68 4.38
C VAL A 37 -7.47 3.88 4.84
N ALA A 38 -7.21 4.45 6.02
CA ALA A 38 -5.86 4.58 6.56
C ALA A 38 -5.16 3.22 6.69
N ARG A 39 -5.87 2.19 7.18
CA ARG A 39 -5.36 0.82 7.24
C ARG A 39 -5.05 0.24 5.86
N ALA A 40 -5.96 0.41 4.90
CA ALA A 40 -5.74 -0.06 3.53
C ALA A 40 -4.51 0.62 2.89
N LEU A 41 -4.35 1.94 3.07
CA LEU A 41 -3.16 2.65 2.57
C LEU A 41 -1.87 2.16 3.24
N GLN A 42 -1.91 1.89 4.55
CA GLN A 42 -0.76 1.32 5.26
C GLN A 42 -0.33 -0.02 4.67
N GLU A 43 -1.28 -0.90 4.37
CA GLU A 43 -1.02 -2.21 3.73
C GLU A 43 -0.52 -2.04 2.29
N ASN A 44 -1.16 -1.17 1.50
CA ASN A 44 -0.80 -0.93 0.10
C ASN A 44 0.60 -0.33 -0.06
N PHE A 45 1.03 0.51 0.89
CA PHE A 45 2.34 1.16 0.89
C PHE A 45 3.36 0.49 1.83
N GLN A 46 3.07 -0.70 2.36
CA GLN A 46 3.95 -1.39 3.32
C GLN A 46 5.37 -1.60 2.78
N GLY A 47 5.50 -1.79 1.46
CA GLY A 47 6.79 -1.98 0.79
C GLY A 47 7.75 -0.79 0.94
N LEU A 48 7.25 0.43 1.23
CA LEU A 48 8.10 1.59 1.51
C LEU A 48 8.86 1.47 2.85
N TYR A 49 8.43 0.56 3.72
CA TYR A 49 8.97 0.36 5.07
C TYR A 49 9.65 -1.01 5.22
N GLN A 50 9.79 -1.77 4.14
CA GLN A 50 10.39 -3.09 4.13
C GLN A 50 11.80 -3.06 3.53
N GLU A 51 12.73 -3.81 4.12
CA GLU A 51 14.08 -3.97 3.57
C GLU A 51 14.13 -5.24 2.69
N PRO A 52 14.76 -5.22 1.50
CA PRO A 52 14.83 -6.39 0.62
C PRO A 52 15.44 -7.63 1.29
N LYS A 53 16.41 -7.45 2.19
CA LYS A 53 17.07 -8.52 2.95
C LYS A 53 16.10 -9.32 3.84
N ASP A 54 14.98 -8.71 4.24
CA ASP A 54 13.99 -9.37 5.10
C ASP A 54 13.10 -10.33 4.28
N VAL A 55 13.07 -10.18 2.94
CA VAL A 55 12.34 -11.03 2.00
C VAL A 55 13.26 -12.06 1.34
N LEU A 56 14.47 -11.64 0.96
CA LEU A 56 15.46 -12.45 0.25
C LEU A 56 16.24 -13.39 1.21
N THR A 57 15.52 -14.31 1.85
CA THR A 57 16.04 -15.13 2.97
C THR A 57 16.67 -16.46 2.54
N THR A 58 16.38 -16.94 1.34
CA THR A 58 16.75 -18.30 0.91
C THR A 58 17.47 -18.28 -0.43
N THR A 59 18.61 -18.97 -0.52
CA THR A 59 19.41 -19.12 -1.73
C THR A 59 19.92 -20.55 -1.87
N PHE A 60 20.13 -21.00 -3.12
CA PHE A 60 20.63 -22.33 -3.44
C PHE A 60 21.62 -22.25 -4.58
N ASP A 61 22.66 -23.08 -4.53
CA ASP A 61 23.49 -23.36 -5.69
C ASP A 61 22.81 -24.48 -6.51
N ILE A 62 22.51 -24.19 -7.78
CA ILE A 62 21.77 -25.10 -8.66
C ILE A 62 22.65 -25.70 -9.77
N GLY A 63 23.94 -25.34 -9.84
CA GLY A 63 24.86 -25.85 -10.87
C GLY A 63 24.36 -25.68 -12.31
N HIS A 64 23.54 -24.65 -12.54
CA HIS A 64 22.84 -24.40 -13.79
C HIS A 64 23.24 -23.02 -14.33
N GLU A 65 23.59 -22.95 -15.61
CA GLU A 65 24.08 -21.73 -16.27
C GLU A 65 23.13 -21.19 -17.36
N GLU A 66 21.92 -21.75 -17.49
CA GLU A 66 20.93 -21.27 -18.47
C GLU A 66 19.89 -20.33 -17.83
N LEU A 67 19.03 -19.74 -18.67
CA LEU A 67 18.06 -18.74 -18.26
C LEU A 67 16.91 -19.34 -17.44
N VAL A 68 16.70 -18.81 -16.24
CA VAL A 68 15.51 -19.08 -15.42
C VAL A 68 14.51 -17.94 -15.60
N ILE A 69 13.28 -18.26 -16.00
CA ILE A 69 12.18 -17.30 -16.15
C ILE A 69 11.08 -17.64 -15.15
N VAL A 70 10.73 -16.66 -14.32
CA VAL A 70 9.46 -16.62 -13.59
C VAL A 70 8.64 -15.50 -14.22
N LYS A 71 7.46 -15.84 -14.73
CA LYS A 71 6.58 -14.93 -15.47
C LYS A 71 5.16 -15.02 -14.93
N ASP A 72 4.30 -14.13 -15.39
CA ASP A 72 2.88 -14.08 -15.02
C ASP A 72 2.70 -13.89 -13.50
N ILE A 73 3.61 -13.14 -12.87
CA ILE A 73 3.51 -12.71 -11.47
C ILE A 73 2.52 -11.55 -11.43
N GLU A 74 1.41 -11.74 -10.74
CA GLU A 74 0.41 -10.70 -10.54
C GLU A 74 0.94 -9.58 -9.63
N VAL A 75 0.85 -8.34 -10.10
CA VAL A 75 1.27 -7.15 -9.34
C VAL A 75 0.09 -6.22 -9.15
N TYR A 76 -0.08 -5.74 -7.91
CA TYR A 76 -0.97 -4.64 -7.57
C TYR A 76 -0.14 -3.49 -7.01
N SER A 77 -0.37 -2.27 -7.50
CA SER A 77 0.36 -1.08 -7.05
C SER A 77 -0.48 0.17 -7.23
N HIS A 78 0.10 1.34 -6.93
CA HIS A 78 -0.57 2.64 -7.02
C HIS A 78 0.26 3.60 -7.87
N CYS A 79 -0.39 4.35 -8.74
CA CYS A 79 0.26 5.42 -9.50
C CYS A 79 0.54 6.60 -8.55
N GLU A 80 1.80 6.98 -8.36
CA GLU A 80 2.16 8.08 -7.45
C GLU A 80 1.57 9.44 -7.84
N HIS A 81 1.29 9.66 -9.13
CA HIS A 81 0.73 10.92 -9.63
C HIS A 81 -0.75 11.12 -9.27
N HIS A 82 -1.50 10.03 -9.14
CA HIS A 82 -2.96 10.07 -8.97
C HIS A 82 -3.44 9.35 -7.71
N LEU A 83 -2.56 8.58 -7.06
CA LEU A 83 -2.86 7.66 -5.96
C LEU A 83 -3.97 6.65 -6.27
N THR A 84 -4.13 6.30 -7.54
CA THR A 84 -5.09 5.30 -8.02
C THR A 84 -4.41 3.95 -8.23
N PRO A 85 -5.11 2.83 -8.02
CA PRO A 85 -4.55 1.51 -8.21
C PRO A 85 -4.29 1.22 -9.69
N PHE A 86 -3.22 0.50 -9.97
CA PHE A 86 -2.98 -0.20 -11.24
C PHE A 86 -2.56 -1.64 -10.92
N HIS A 87 -2.83 -2.56 -11.85
CA HIS A 87 -2.48 -3.96 -11.70
C HIS A 87 -2.10 -4.58 -13.05
N GLY A 88 -1.35 -5.67 -13.01
CA GLY A 88 -0.95 -6.43 -14.19
C GLY A 88 0.28 -7.29 -13.96
#